data_AF-A0A0R1PXU6-F1
#
_entry.id   AF-A0A0R1PXU6-F1
#
_cell.length_a   1.000
_cell.length_b   1.000
_cell.length_c   1.000
_cell.angle_alpha   90.00
_cell.angle_beta   90.00
_cell.angle_gamma   90.00
#
_symmetry.space_group_name_H-M   'P 1'
#
loop_
_entity.id
_entity.type
_entity.pdbx_description
1 polymer ?
#
loop_
_entity_poly.entity_id
_entity_poly.type
_entity_poly.pdbx_seq_one_letter_code
_entity_poly.pdbx_strand_id
1 'polypeptide(L)'
;MTLSLGQLAGLIAALAFLLLVIFMCIVLVKVAKTMGEVNQSVKTLRNDADAISKEVEAILAKSNVLLDDVNGKSKKIDPLFQTVADLSESVSDLNSASRNLVGNFSSSSKNVGKATLAVGFLKRIYNMRHKKGKK
;
A
#
# COMPACT_ATOMS: atom_id res chain seq x y z
N MET A 1 49.45 -15.65 82.44
CA MET A 1 48.96 -14.67 81.44
C MET A 1 47.60 -15.17 80.96
N THR A 2 46.52 -14.65 81.53
CA THR A 2 45.15 -15.00 81.11
C THR A 2 44.72 -14.04 80.02
N LEU A 3 44.39 -14.58 78.84
CA LEU A 3 43.77 -13.79 77.78
C LEU A 3 42.38 -13.35 78.26
N SER A 4 42.12 -12.05 78.24
CA SER A 4 40.81 -11.48 78.57
C SER A 4 39.79 -11.85 77.48
N LEU A 5 38.55 -12.16 77.88
CA LEU A 5 37.45 -12.45 76.96
C LEU A 5 37.27 -11.34 75.90
N GLY A 6 37.56 -10.08 76.25
CA GLY A 6 37.52 -8.95 75.33
C GLY A 6 38.58 -9.00 74.23
N GLN A 7 39.77 -9.56 74.51
CA GLN A 7 40.83 -9.70 73.51
C GLN A 7 40.45 -10.77 72.46
N LEU A 8 39.85 -11.88 72.91
CA LEU A 8 39.37 -12.93 72.00
C LEU A 8 38.22 -12.40 71.12
N ALA A 9 37.27 -11.67 71.71
CA ALA A 9 36.18 -11.04 70.96
C ALA A 9 36.69 -10.01 69.95
N GLY A 10 37.66 -9.16 70.34
CA GLY A 10 38.27 -8.17 69.45
C GLY A 10 38.97 -8.80 68.25
N LEU A 11 39.66 -9.93 68.43
CA LEU A 11 40.33 -10.64 67.34
C LEU A 11 39.33 -11.19 66.31
N ILE A 12 38.23 -11.78 66.79
CA ILE A 12 37.16 -12.31 65.92
C ILE A 12 36.48 -11.16 65.17
N ALA A 13 36.16 -10.07 65.87
CA ALA A 13 35.55 -8.89 65.27
C ALA A 13 36.46 -8.26 64.20
N ALA A 14 37.76 -8.18 64.44
CA ALA A 14 38.73 -7.67 63.47
C ALA A 14 38.78 -8.54 62.19
N LEU A 15 38.79 -9.87 62.34
CA LEU A 15 38.76 -10.80 61.20
C LEU A 15 37.45 -10.68 60.40
N ALA A 16 36.30 -10.59 61.09
CA ALA A 16 35.01 -10.40 60.43
C ALA A 16 34.94 -9.07 59.68
N PHE A 17 35.44 -8.00 60.28
CA PHE A 17 35.50 -6.68 59.65
C PHE A 17 36.42 -6.67 58.43
N LEU A 18 37.57 -7.33 58.49
CA LEU A 18 38.48 -7.49 57.34
C LEU A 18 37.75 -8.16 56.16
N LEU A 19 37.05 -9.28 56.41
CA LEU A 19 36.30 -9.98 55.36
C LEU A 19 35.18 -9.11 54.77
N LEU A 20 34.50 -8.33 55.61
CA LEU A 20 33.47 -7.38 55.16
C LEU A 20 34.07 -6.34 54.22
N VAL A 21 35.21 -5.75 54.58
CA VAL A 21 35.88 -4.75 53.74
C VAL A 21 36.29 -5.33 52.40
N ILE A 22 36.85 -6.55 52.38
CA ILE A 22 37.21 -7.24 51.13
C ILE A 22 35.96 -7.46 50.25
N PHE A 23 34.87 -7.91 50.84
CA PHE A 23 33.60 -8.06 50.13
C PHE A 23 33.10 -6.73 49.55
N MET A 24 33.17 -5.65 50.33
CA MET A 24 32.78 -4.31 49.88
C MET A 24 33.63 -3.83 48.70
N CYS A 25 34.94 -4.06 48.72
CA CYS A 25 35.83 -3.74 47.60
C CYS A 25 35.39 -4.44 46.32
N ILE A 26 35.03 -5.73 46.39
CA ILE A 26 34.56 -6.50 45.23
C ILE A 26 33.26 -5.91 44.68
N VAL A 27 32.31 -5.56 45.55
CA VAL A 27 31.04 -4.94 45.13
C VAL A 27 31.28 -3.61 44.44
N LEU A 28 32.15 -2.76 44.99
CA LEU A 28 32.50 -1.46 44.37
C LEU A 28 33.12 -1.63 42.99
N VAL A 29 34.03 -2.60 42.81
CA VAL A 29 34.62 -2.90 41.50
C VAL A 29 33.56 -3.37 40.50
N LYS A 30 32.63 -4.23 40.93
CA LYS A 30 31.52 -4.67 40.08
C LYS A 30 30.61 -3.52 39.68
N VAL A 31 30.25 -2.65 40.62
CA VAL A 31 29.44 -1.45 40.34
C VAL A 31 30.17 -0.52 39.37
N ALA A 32 31.47 -0.28 39.56
CA ALA A 32 32.28 0.53 38.65
C ALA A 32 32.29 -0.06 37.23
N LYS A 33 32.43 -1.39 37.10
CA LYS A 33 32.36 -2.08 35.82
C LYS A 33 30.98 -1.94 35.18
N THR A 34 29.90 -2.15 35.93
CA THR A 34 28.52 -1.96 35.46
C THR A 34 28.28 -0.52 35.01
N MET A 35 28.77 0.49 35.73
CA MET A 35 28.67 1.90 35.32
C MET A 35 29.43 2.16 34.01
N GLY A 36 30.59 1.50 33.81
CA GLY A 36 31.31 1.53 32.54
C GLY A 36 30.50 0.95 31.38
N GLU A 37 29.88 -0.22 31.60
CA GLU A 37 29.01 -0.89 30.60
C GLU A 37 27.75 -0.07 30.31
N VAL A 38 27.14 0.56 31.31
CA VAL A 38 26.00 1.49 31.14
C VAL A 38 26.42 2.71 30.33
N ASN A 39 27.57 3.31 30.62
CA ASN A 39 28.07 4.45 29.85
C ASN A 39 28.31 4.08 28.38
N GLN A 40 28.89 2.90 28.13
CA GLN A 40 29.05 2.37 26.77
C GLN A 40 27.68 2.15 26.10
N SER A 41 26.71 1.59 26.82
CA SER A 41 25.36 1.33 26.30
C SER A 41 24.65 2.63 25.94
N VAL A 42 24.72 3.65 26.79
CA VAL A 42 24.18 4.99 26.52
C VAL A 42 24.86 5.62 25.31
N LYS A 43 26.18 5.46 25.15
CA LYS A 43 26.91 5.97 23.98
C LYS A 43 26.46 5.27 22.70
N THR A 44 26.31 3.95 22.71
CA THR A 44 25.81 3.19 21.55
C THR A 44 24.38 3.59 21.22
N LEU A 45 23.48 3.64 22.22
CA LEU A 45 22.09 4.08 22.03
C LEU A 45 22.00 5.49 21.43
N ARG A 46 22.86 6.41 21.89
CA ARG A 46 22.93 7.77 21.32
C ARG A 46 23.39 7.75 19.87
N ASN A 47 24.41 6.95 19.54
CA ASN A 47 24.86 6.82 18.15
C ASN A 47 23.78 6.21 17.26
N ASP A 48 23.06 5.19 17.74
CA ASP A 48 21.97 4.56 17.01
C ASP A 48 20.82 5.55 16.80
N ALA A 49 20.47 6.35 17.83
CA ALA A 49 19.48 7.41 17.70
C ALA A 49 19.90 8.47 16.67
N ASP A 50 21.15 8.94 16.71
CA ASP A 50 21.69 9.90 15.73
C ASP A 50 21.68 9.30 14.29
N ALA A 51 21.96 8.01 14.14
CA ALA A 51 21.89 7.31 12.86
C ALA A 51 20.45 7.18 12.35
N ILE A 52 19.51 6.79 13.22
CA ILE A 52 18.08 6.73 12.91
C ILE A 52 17.56 8.12 12.52
N SER A 53 17.94 9.18 13.22
CA SER A 53 17.56 10.55 12.86
C SER A 53 18.03 10.92 11.46
N LYS A 54 19.27 10.59 11.09
CA LYS A 54 19.78 10.80 9.72
C LYS A 54 19.03 9.97 8.68
N GLU A 55 18.69 8.73 9.00
CA GLU A 55 17.90 7.89 8.11
C GLU A 55 16.47 8.41 7.93
N VAL A 56 15.85 8.91 9.01
CA VAL A 56 14.55 9.60 8.96
C VAL A 56 14.63 10.87 8.13
N GLU A 57 15.66 11.69 8.28
CA GLU A 57 15.90 12.85 7.40
C GLU A 57 16.01 12.42 5.93
N ALA A 58 16.73 11.34 5.64
CA ALA A 58 16.83 10.78 4.29
C ALA A 58 15.48 10.24 3.77
N ILE A 59 14.66 9.63 4.62
CA ILE A 59 13.30 9.19 4.28
C ILE A 59 12.40 10.39 4.01
N LEU A 60 12.45 11.43 4.83
CA LEU A 60 11.69 12.66 4.61
C LEU A 60 12.11 13.34 3.29
N ALA A 61 13.41 13.39 3.00
CA ALA A 61 13.92 13.89 1.73
C ALA A 61 13.43 13.05 0.53
N LYS A 62 13.53 11.72 0.62
CA LYS A 62 13.01 10.81 -0.43
C LYS A 62 11.49 10.91 -0.57
N SER A 63 10.76 11.06 0.53
CA SER A 63 9.31 11.26 0.54
C SER A 63 8.94 12.59 -0.13
N ASN A 64 9.69 13.67 0.13
CA ASN A 64 9.49 14.95 -0.55
C ASN A 64 9.72 14.83 -2.06
N VAL A 65 10.77 14.10 -2.49
CA VAL A 65 11.01 13.81 -3.92
C VAL A 65 9.90 12.94 -4.51
N LEU A 66 9.43 11.92 -3.78
CA LEU A 66 8.31 11.07 -4.21
C LEU A 66 7.01 11.87 -4.33
N LEU A 67 6.72 12.76 -3.38
CA LEU A 67 5.55 13.63 -3.41
C LEU A 67 5.62 14.60 -4.59
N ASP A 68 6.80 15.12 -4.91
CA ASP A 68 7.00 15.98 -6.08
C ASP A 68 6.82 15.19 -7.39
N ASP A 69 7.35 13.96 -7.48
CA ASP A 69 7.12 13.08 -8.64
C ASP A 69 5.66 12.66 -8.78
N VAL A 70 4.97 12.37 -7.66
CA VAL A 70 3.52 12.08 -7.66
C VAL A 70 2.72 13.30 -8.08
N ASN A 71 3.03 14.49 -7.59
CA ASN A 71 2.38 15.73 -8.02
C ASN A 71 2.62 15.99 -9.53
N GLY A 72 3.86 15.78 -9.99
CA GLY A 72 4.24 15.91 -11.40
C GLY A 72 3.57 14.87 -12.31
N LYS A 73 3.42 13.63 -11.85
CA LYS A 73 2.69 12.57 -12.57
C LYS A 73 1.18 12.77 -12.49
N SER A 74 0.63 13.23 -11.36
CA SER A 74 -0.80 13.53 -11.20
C SER A 74 -1.27 14.58 -12.21
N LYS A 75 -0.49 15.66 -12.40
CA LYS A 75 -0.75 16.65 -13.45
C LYS A 75 -0.77 16.08 -14.87
N LYS A 76 -0.07 14.96 -15.10
CA LYS A 76 -0.09 14.23 -16.38
C LYS A 76 -1.24 13.22 -16.47
N ILE A 77 -1.90 12.90 -15.35
CA ILE A 77 -3.11 12.04 -15.30
C ILE A 77 -4.37 12.87 -15.56
N ASP A 78 -4.39 14.19 -15.31
CA ASP A 78 -5.50 15.09 -15.68
C ASP A 78 -6.06 14.88 -17.11
N PRO A 79 -5.23 14.83 -18.17
CA PRO A 79 -5.71 14.54 -19.52
C PRO A 79 -6.16 13.08 -19.72
N LEU A 80 -5.67 12.13 -18.90
CA LEU A 80 -6.15 10.74 -18.90
C LEU A 80 -7.56 10.64 -18.30
N PHE A 81 -7.86 11.41 -17.26
CA PHE A 81 -9.23 11.52 -16.73
C PHE A 81 -10.18 12.15 -17.76
N GLN A 82 -9.73 13.18 -18.49
CA GLN A 82 -10.51 13.76 -19.58
C GLN A 82 -10.72 12.75 -20.72
N THR A 83 -9.69 12.00 -21.14
CA THR A 83 -9.87 10.98 -22.19
C THR A 83 -10.76 9.83 -21.75
N VAL A 84 -10.79 9.46 -20.47
CA VAL A 84 -11.75 8.48 -19.94
C VAL A 84 -13.17 9.06 -19.93
N ALA A 85 -13.34 10.35 -19.63
CA ALA A 85 -14.63 11.04 -19.73
C ALA A 85 -15.13 11.09 -21.19
N ASP A 86 -14.28 11.51 -22.13
CA ASP A 86 -14.59 11.56 -23.56
C ASP A 86 -14.87 10.16 -24.14
N LEU A 87 -14.19 9.12 -23.63
CA LEU A 87 -14.47 7.73 -23.99
C LEU A 87 -15.81 7.26 -23.39
N SER A 88 -16.14 7.64 -22.16
CA SER A 88 -17.44 7.35 -21.54
C SER A 88 -18.59 8.02 -22.32
N GLU A 89 -18.40 9.26 -22.74
CA GLU A 89 -19.33 10.00 -23.61
C GLU A 89 -19.47 9.25 -24.95
N SER A 90 -18.36 8.86 -25.57
CA SER A 90 -18.34 8.11 -26.83
C SER A 90 -19.04 6.74 -26.72
N VAL A 91 -18.86 5.99 -25.63
CA VAL A 91 -19.54 4.71 -25.39
C VAL A 91 -21.03 4.93 -25.10
N SER A 92 -21.38 5.99 -24.40
CA SER A 92 -22.77 6.40 -24.15
C SER A 92 -23.48 6.78 -25.45
N ASP A 93 -22.81 7.54 -26.32
CA ASP A 93 -23.28 7.91 -27.65
C ASP A 93 -23.39 6.68 -28.56
N LEU A 94 -22.44 5.75 -28.49
CA LEU A 94 -22.48 4.51 -29.25
C LEU A 94 -23.63 3.59 -28.79
N ASN A 95 -23.87 3.51 -27.47
CA ASN A 95 -25.00 2.79 -26.90
C ASN A 95 -26.33 3.40 -27.32
N SER A 96 -26.43 4.74 -27.30
CA SER A 96 -27.61 5.48 -27.73
C SER A 96 -27.85 5.33 -29.23
N ALA A 97 -26.81 5.47 -30.05
CA ALA A 97 -26.87 5.29 -31.49
C ALA A 97 -27.25 3.85 -31.86
N SER A 98 -26.63 2.84 -31.23
CA SER A 98 -26.96 1.42 -31.43
C SER A 98 -28.41 1.12 -31.04
N ARG A 99 -28.86 1.62 -29.88
CA ARG A 99 -30.23 1.40 -29.41
C ARG A 99 -31.27 2.11 -30.27
N ASN A 100 -30.97 3.30 -30.78
CA ASN A 100 -31.81 4.02 -31.74
C ASN A 100 -31.82 3.34 -33.12
N LEU A 101 -30.69 2.82 -33.59
CA LEU A 101 -30.61 2.04 -34.83
C LEU A 101 -31.42 0.74 -34.72
N VAL A 102 -31.27 0.00 -33.62
CA VAL A 102 -32.03 -1.23 -33.36
C VAL A 102 -33.51 -0.91 -33.14
N GLY A 103 -33.85 0.17 -32.45
CA GLY A 103 -35.22 0.63 -32.24
C GLY A 103 -35.92 1.03 -33.54
N ASN A 104 -35.24 1.78 -34.41
CA ASN A 104 -35.76 2.21 -35.70
C ASN A 104 -35.78 1.09 -36.73
N PHE A 105 -34.79 0.20 -36.73
CA PHE A 105 -34.80 -1.00 -37.58
C PHE A 105 -35.87 -1.99 -37.12
N SER A 106 -36.10 -2.17 -35.81
CA SER A 106 -37.17 -3.02 -35.29
C SER A 106 -38.56 -2.46 -35.61
N SER A 107 -38.72 -1.14 -35.52
CA SER A 107 -39.99 -0.46 -35.85
C SER A 107 -40.26 -0.42 -37.35
N SER A 108 -39.22 -0.21 -38.17
CA SER A 108 -39.32 -0.25 -39.64
C SER A 108 -39.44 -1.68 -40.17
N SER A 109 -38.79 -2.67 -39.55
CA SER A 109 -38.88 -4.10 -39.89
C SER A 109 -40.26 -4.69 -39.64
N LYS A 110 -41.04 -4.18 -38.67
CA LYS A 110 -42.44 -4.60 -38.50
C LYS A 110 -43.34 -4.22 -39.69
N ASN A 111 -43.02 -3.14 -40.42
CA ASN A 111 -43.75 -2.71 -41.61
C ASN A 111 -43.09 -3.19 -42.92
N VAL A 112 -41.76 -3.17 -43.01
CA VAL A 112 -40.96 -3.71 -44.13
C VAL A 112 -41.07 -5.23 -44.19
N GLY A 113 -41.13 -5.94 -43.06
CA GLY A 113 -41.36 -7.38 -43.03
C GLY A 113 -42.72 -7.74 -43.62
N LYS A 114 -43.78 -7.01 -43.26
CA LYS A 114 -45.12 -7.22 -43.85
C LYS A 114 -45.17 -6.83 -45.33
N ALA A 115 -44.56 -5.71 -45.70
CA ALA A 115 -44.52 -5.24 -47.09
C ALA A 115 -43.64 -6.14 -47.98
N THR A 116 -42.51 -6.65 -47.48
CA THR A 116 -41.60 -7.53 -48.22
C THR A 116 -42.19 -8.93 -48.38
N LEU A 117 -42.90 -9.43 -47.37
CA LEU A 117 -43.67 -10.67 -47.51
C LEU A 117 -44.79 -10.52 -48.56
N ALA A 118 -45.50 -9.38 -48.56
CA ALA A 118 -46.52 -9.10 -49.57
C ALA A 118 -45.94 -8.90 -50.98
N VAL A 119 -44.84 -8.13 -51.13
CA VAL A 119 -44.16 -7.91 -52.41
C VAL A 119 -43.51 -9.19 -52.92
N GLY A 120 -42.94 -10.02 -52.04
CA GLY A 120 -42.39 -11.33 -52.39
C GLY A 120 -43.48 -12.28 -52.91
N PHE A 121 -44.64 -12.30 -52.26
CA PHE A 121 -45.81 -13.05 -52.75
C PHE A 121 -46.34 -12.51 -54.08
N LEU A 122 -46.50 -11.18 -54.21
CA LEU A 122 -46.97 -10.54 -55.45
C LEU A 122 -46.00 -10.78 -56.61
N LYS A 123 -44.69 -10.71 -56.38
CA LYS A 123 -43.65 -10.98 -57.39
C LYS A 123 -43.67 -12.45 -57.81
N ARG A 124 -43.90 -13.38 -56.87
CA ARG A 124 -44.01 -14.81 -57.15
C ARG A 124 -45.28 -15.15 -57.94
N ILE A 125 -46.40 -14.48 -57.65
CA ILE A 125 -47.66 -14.63 -58.41
C ILE A 125 -47.52 -14.03 -59.82
N TYR A 126 -46.94 -12.84 -59.94
CA TYR A 126 -46.71 -12.18 -61.23
C TYR A 126 -45.84 -13.04 -62.16
N ASN A 127 -44.75 -13.59 -61.63
CA ASN A 127 -43.83 -14.41 -62.41
C ASN A 127 -44.42 -15.78 -62.84
N MET A 128 -45.43 -16.29 -62.12
CA MET A 128 -46.17 -17.47 -62.57
C MET A 128 -47.22 -17.16 -63.64
N ARG A 129 -47.79 -15.95 -63.66
CA ARG A 129 -48.79 -15.57 -64.68
C ARG A 129 -48.15 -15.33 -66.05
N HIS A 130 -46.93 -14.80 -66.09
CA HIS A 130 -46.24 -14.49 -67.35
C HIS A 130 -45.59 -15.71 -68.03
N LYS A 131 -45.51 -16.86 -67.33
CA LYS A 131 -44.88 -18.08 -67.86
C LYS A 131 -45.85 -19.03 -68.61
N LYS A 132 -47.15 -18.73 -68.63
CA LYS A 132 -48.17 -19.53 -69.34
C LYS A 132 -48.57 -19.01 -70.73
N GLY A 133 -47.97 -17.91 -71.20
CA GLY A 133 -48.29 -17.31 -72.51
C GLY A 133 -47.34 -17.66 -73.66
N LYS A 134 -46.40 -18.59 -73.46
CA LYS A 134 -45.51 -19.09 -74.53
C LYS A 134 -45.35 -20.60 -74.43
N LYS A 135 -46.37 -21.35 -74.84
CA LYS A 135 -46.30 -22.58 -75.64
C LYS A 135 -47.67 -22.81 -76.26
#